data_AF-X6HIJ5-F1
#
_entry.id   AF-X6HIJ5-F1
#
_cell.length_a   1.000
_cell.length_b   1.000
_cell.length_c   1.000
_cell.angle_alpha   90.00
_cell.angle_beta   90.00
_cell.angle_gamma   90.00
#
_symmetry.space_group_name_H-M   'P 1'
#
loop_
_entity.id
_entity.type
_entity.pdbx_description
1 polymer ?
#
loop_
_entity_poly.entity_id
_entity_poly.type
_entity_poly.pdbx_seq_one_letter_code
_entity_poly.pdbx_strand_id
1 'polypeptide(L)'
;MVFATALLILSVLQASAAPITCPPGDTNFPSFYSDPTLFTDAIAAVARIEPSNQRLTGITVPHHLLVADLVALGFHAASGFRYKRIVILSPDHFHETQKLFATTTRGFDTVLGPVLADTAALHLLQANSDMVEDSCLFAKEHGVQAMLPFLHHYFPEATIVPVAMSVKAKRGDWDRLAQALKAIVDKDTLIVESTDFSHYLPQHEARRFDQQTLNMLAAGSLDGIAALRQPDHADSVGALYIQTRLQRELFGAAPLVVANENSQAHSGDYVERTTSYVVALFGAFGPGLNNPARPDDKLYYFAGDVNFGRAMMRILVRDGVAEKIVDSVLALTRSRPLIVNLEGVILPNVPEAIDDMTLAMPTDLAIGMLKKLHVAAVSLANNHAYDLGPSGYAETLAALDAAGIAHFGQGETLALADLDLVGLTDIDTNGSRNTDLLTPALLDRLLHDNAERPVIAFVHWGREYKTEPSPREEMLADQMRLRGVTAIVGGHPHVSSEAILPLGGGDVAEIYSLGNFLFDQKAERSSGSMLELRVFSQGTIFARLIPLPNYFEMGSK
;
A
#
# COMPACT_ATOMS: atom_id res chain seq x y z
N MET A 1 -31.16 29.08 13.53
CA MET A 1 -31.82 27.78 13.22
C MET A 1 -30.70 26.86 12.73
N VAL A 2 -29.86 26.39 13.65
CA VAL A 2 -29.95 25.08 14.34
C VAL A 2 -29.95 23.91 13.36
N PHE A 3 -28.76 23.38 13.09
CA PHE A 3 -28.54 21.94 12.85
C PHE A 3 -27.32 21.55 13.67
N ALA A 4 -27.58 21.15 14.92
CA ALA A 4 -26.66 20.35 15.71
C ALA A 4 -26.98 18.90 15.34
N THR A 5 -26.16 18.29 14.49
CA THR A 5 -26.22 16.85 14.21
C THR A 5 -25.68 16.16 15.46
N ALA A 6 -26.59 15.53 16.21
CA ALA A 6 -26.25 14.77 17.38
C ALA A 6 -25.28 13.63 17.00
N LEU A 7 -24.06 13.66 17.53
CA LEU A 7 -23.25 12.47 17.72
C LEU A 7 -24.08 11.52 18.58
N LEU A 8 -24.69 10.51 17.96
CA LEU A 8 -25.33 9.42 18.70
C LEU A 8 -24.21 8.55 19.27
N ILE A 9 -23.64 9.00 20.40
CA ILE A 9 -22.86 8.16 21.28
C ILE A 9 -23.84 7.08 21.76
N LEU A 10 -23.68 5.85 21.27
CA LEU A 10 -24.31 4.69 21.88
C LEU A 10 -23.67 4.50 23.26
N SER A 11 -24.20 5.21 24.25
CA SER A 11 -24.06 4.83 25.64
C SER A 11 -24.70 3.46 25.80
N VAL A 12 -23.89 2.43 26.04
CA VAL A 12 -24.34 1.08 26.40
C VAL A 12 -25.01 1.16 27.77
N LEU A 13 -26.28 1.57 27.79
CA LEU A 13 -27.21 1.18 28.82
C LEU A 13 -27.37 -0.34 28.68
N GLN A 14 -26.99 -1.08 29.73
CA GLN A 14 -27.33 -2.50 29.89
C GLN A 14 -28.86 -2.65 30.01
N ALA A 15 -29.58 -2.43 28.92
CA ALA A 15 -30.89 -3.02 28.71
C ALA A 15 -30.62 -4.49 28.37
N SER A 16 -31.26 -5.42 29.08
CA SER A 16 -31.23 -6.83 28.69
C SER A 16 -31.77 -6.93 27.26
N ALA A 17 -30.87 -7.06 26.29
CA ALA A 17 -31.26 -7.12 24.90
C ALA A 17 -32.17 -8.34 24.71
N ALA A 18 -33.33 -8.14 24.06
CA ALA A 18 -34.17 -9.25 23.68
C ALA A 18 -33.31 -10.28 22.89
N PRO A 19 -33.50 -11.59 23.14
CA PRO A 19 -32.72 -12.63 22.50
C PRO A 19 -32.82 -12.49 20.98
N ILE A 20 -31.69 -12.69 20.29
CA ILE A 20 -31.65 -12.60 18.83
C ILE A 20 -32.49 -13.76 18.27
N THR A 21 -33.61 -13.43 17.63
CA THR A 21 -34.47 -14.40 16.97
C THR A 21 -34.34 -14.29 15.46
N CYS A 22 -34.13 -15.43 14.79
CA CYS A 22 -34.22 -15.48 13.34
C CYS A 22 -35.64 -15.09 12.88
N PRO A 23 -35.76 -14.52 11.67
CA PRO A 23 -37.04 -14.41 10.99
C PRO A 23 -37.73 -15.79 10.88
N PRO A 24 -39.07 -15.85 10.94
CA PRO A 24 -39.81 -17.11 10.88
C PRO A 24 -39.67 -17.80 9.51
N GLY A 25 -39.61 -19.14 9.50
CA GLY A 25 -39.52 -19.92 8.25
C GLY A 25 -38.19 -19.70 7.53
N ASP A 26 -38.22 -19.55 6.20
CA ASP A 26 -37.03 -19.29 5.36
C ASP A 26 -36.99 -17.83 4.86
N THR A 27 -37.69 -16.90 5.53
CA THR A 27 -37.70 -15.50 5.11
C THR A 27 -36.34 -14.85 5.30
N ASN A 28 -36.06 -13.86 4.45
CA ASN A 28 -34.90 -12.98 4.56
C ASN A 28 -34.87 -12.25 5.91
N PHE A 29 -33.67 -11.83 6.33
CA PHE A 29 -33.56 -10.80 7.35
C PHE A 29 -34.16 -9.50 6.82
N PRO A 30 -34.98 -8.79 7.61
CA PRO A 30 -35.58 -7.53 7.17
C PRO A 30 -34.53 -6.43 7.03
N SER A 31 -34.85 -5.40 6.24
CA SER A 31 -33.95 -4.26 6.04
C SER A 31 -33.60 -3.57 7.34
N PHE A 32 -32.29 -3.50 7.63
CA PHE A 32 -31.76 -2.86 8.82
C PHE A 32 -31.76 -1.33 8.71
N TYR A 33 -31.52 -0.81 7.51
CA TYR A 33 -31.65 0.61 7.18
C TYR A 33 -32.95 0.86 6.42
N SER A 34 -33.62 1.98 6.68
CA SER A 34 -34.90 2.32 6.03
C SER A 34 -34.83 3.48 5.04
N ASP A 35 -33.78 4.31 5.15
CA ASP A 35 -33.56 5.46 4.27
C ASP A 35 -32.43 5.15 3.26
N PRO A 36 -32.70 5.22 1.93
CA PRO A 36 -31.69 4.96 0.91
C PRO A 36 -30.70 6.11 0.72
N THR A 37 -31.01 7.32 1.22
CA THR A 37 -30.32 8.57 0.84
C THR A 37 -28.82 8.49 1.06
N LEU A 38 -28.39 8.02 2.23
CA LEU A 38 -26.96 7.86 2.55
C LEU A 38 -26.22 6.98 1.51
N PHE A 39 -26.83 5.86 1.11
CA PHE A 39 -26.23 4.92 0.17
C PHE A 39 -26.18 5.51 -1.23
N THR A 40 -27.26 6.15 -1.69
CA THR A 40 -27.31 6.76 -3.01
C THR A 40 -26.35 7.94 -3.14
N ASP A 41 -26.17 8.73 -2.08
CA ASP A 41 -25.24 9.86 -2.06
C ASP A 41 -23.78 9.36 -2.10
N ALA A 42 -23.45 8.32 -1.33
CA ALA A 42 -22.13 7.69 -1.34
C ALA A 42 -21.79 7.09 -2.72
N ILE A 43 -22.74 6.40 -3.36
CA ILE A 43 -22.58 5.87 -4.73
C ILE A 43 -22.34 7.01 -5.72
N ALA A 44 -23.09 8.11 -5.61
CA ALA A 44 -22.94 9.27 -6.49
C ALA A 44 -21.58 9.96 -6.29
N ALA A 45 -21.06 9.99 -5.06
CA ALA A 45 -19.77 10.62 -4.73
C ALA A 45 -18.59 9.98 -5.47
N VAL A 46 -18.62 8.66 -5.68
CA VAL A 46 -17.52 7.92 -6.33
C VAL A 46 -17.72 7.69 -7.83
N ALA A 47 -18.87 8.08 -8.39
CA ALA A 47 -19.25 7.79 -9.77
C ALA A 47 -18.30 8.34 -10.85
N ARG A 48 -17.47 9.35 -10.52
CA ARG A 48 -16.47 9.93 -11.44
C ARG A 48 -15.14 9.19 -11.44
N ILE A 49 -14.90 8.32 -10.47
CA ILE A 49 -13.68 7.52 -10.38
C ILE A 49 -13.84 6.37 -11.38
N GLU A 50 -12.81 6.04 -12.15
CA GLU A 50 -12.89 4.86 -13.01
C GLU A 50 -12.79 3.58 -12.16
N PRO A 51 -13.63 2.57 -12.39
CA PRO A 51 -13.45 1.26 -11.76
C PRO A 51 -12.12 0.65 -12.21
N SER A 52 -11.61 -0.34 -11.46
CA SER A 52 -10.38 -1.03 -11.83
C SER A 52 -10.48 -1.64 -13.23
N ASN A 53 -9.49 -1.39 -14.06
CA ASN A 53 -9.37 -2.03 -15.38
C ASN A 53 -8.72 -3.43 -15.31
N GLN A 54 -8.29 -3.86 -14.13
CA GLN A 54 -7.77 -5.20 -13.86
C GLN A 54 -8.62 -5.89 -12.78
N ARG A 55 -8.85 -7.20 -12.95
CA ARG A 55 -9.81 -7.93 -12.13
C ARG A 55 -9.39 -7.93 -10.67
N LEU A 56 -10.28 -7.47 -9.79
CA LEU A 56 -10.10 -7.57 -8.35
C LEU A 56 -10.58 -8.95 -7.87
N THR A 57 -9.85 -9.54 -6.94
CA THR A 57 -10.19 -10.82 -6.28
C THR A 57 -10.57 -10.62 -4.82
N GLY A 58 -10.30 -9.43 -4.27
CA GLY A 58 -10.84 -9.00 -3.00
C GLY A 58 -10.80 -7.49 -2.82
N ILE A 59 -11.60 -7.02 -1.86
CA ILE A 59 -11.58 -5.65 -1.37
C ILE A 59 -11.65 -5.67 0.16
N THR A 60 -11.01 -4.70 0.80
CA THR A 60 -11.23 -4.35 2.21
C THR A 60 -11.90 -3.00 2.23
N VAL A 61 -13.01 -2.90 2.97
CA VAL A 61 -13.82 -1.69 3.11
C VAL A 61 -14.21 -1.48 4.57
N PRO A 62 -14.36 -0.23 5.02
CA PRO A 62 -14.90 0.06 6.34
C PRO A 62 -16.39 -0.34 6.43
N HIS A 63 -16.94 -0.40 7.63
CA HIS A 63 -18.39 -0.56 7.84
C HIS A 63 -19.03 0.55 8.68
N HIS A 64 -18.25 1.49 9.22
CA HIS A 64 -18.79 2.74 9.70
C HIS A 64 -19.34 3.59 8.54
N LEU A 65 -20.66 3.78 8.55
CA LEU A 65 -21.38 4.58 7.58
C LEU A 65 -21.10 6.09 7.65
N LEU A 66 -20.29 6.55 8.62
CA LEU A 66 -19.69 7.90 8.59
C LEU A 66 -18.87 8.11 7.31
N VAL A 67 -18.26 7.04 6.79
CA VAL A 67 -17.42 7.03 5.58
C VAL A 67 -18.04 6.16 4.48
N ALA A 68 -19.37 6.27 4.31
CA ALA A 68 -20.12 5.50 3.33
C ALA A 68 -19.57 5.63 1.90
N ASP A 69 -18.95 6.75 1.56
CA ASP A 69 -18.25 7.00 0.30
C ASP A 69 -17.00 6.11 0.13
N LEU A 70 -16.25 5.82 1.20
CA LEU A 70 -15.15 4.86 1.16
C LEU A 70 -15.63 3.41 0.96
N VAL A 71 -16.79 3.07 1.52
CA VAL A 71 -17.45 1.79 1.24
C VAL A 71 -17.81 1.71 -0.25
N ALA A 72 -18.50 2.73 -0.76
CA ALA A 72 -18.85 2.83 -2.17
C ALA A 72 -17.62 2.77 -3.06
N LEU A 73 -16.50 3.41 -2.68
CA LEU A 73 -15.25 3.38 -3.43
C LEU A 73 -14.73 1.96 -3.66
N GLY A 74 -14.72 1.11 -2.62
CA GLY A 74 -14.25 -0.27 -2.75
C GLY A 74 -15.13 -1.11 -3.69
N PHE A 75 -16.45 -1.03 -3.52
CA PHE A 75 -17.39 -1.74 -4.41
C PHE A 75 -17.35 -1.19 -5.85
N HIS A 76 -17.27 0.12 -6.00
CA HIS A 76 -17.15 0.78 -7.30
C HIS A 76 -15.86 0.37 -8.02
N ALA A 77 -14.72 0.32 -7.32
CA ALA A 77 -13.46 -0.15 -7.88
C ALA A 77 -13.55 -1.59 -8.41
N ALA A 78 -14.31 -2.47 -7.75
CA ALA A 78 -14.56 -3.84 -8.20
C ALA A 78 -15.58 -3.94 -9.34
N SER A 79 -16.45 -2.94 -9.52
CA SER A 79 -17.57 -2.95 -10.48
C SER A 79 -17.17 -3.02 -11.96
N GLY A 80 -15.88 -2.88 -12.29
CA GLY A 80 -15.34 -3.14 -13.63
C GLY A 80 -15.51 -4.60 -14.09
N PHE A 81 -15.86 -5.50 -13.17
CA PHE A 81 -16.03 -6.93 -13.42
C PHE A 81 -17.31 -7.46 -12.78
N ARG A 82 -17.76 -8.64 -13.23
CA ARG A 82 -18.90 -9.35 -12.63
C ARG A 82 -18.41 -10.47 -11.71
N TYR A 83 -19.19 -10.71 -10.66
CA TYR A 83 -18.97 -11.76 -9.68
C TYR A 83 -20.28 -12.54 -9.48
N LYS A 84 -20.16 -13.86 -9.31
CA LYS A 84 -21.30 -14.73 -8.99
C LYS A 84 -21.50 -14.86 -7.48
N ARG A 85 -20.39 -14.88 -6.75
CA ARG A 85 -20.36 -15.08 -5.31
C ARG A 85 -19.56 -13.96 -4.64
N ILE A 86 -20.05 -13.47 -3.52
CA ILE A 86 -19.34 -12.54 -2.67
C ILE A 86 -19.22 -13.14 -1.27
N VAL A 87 -17.99 -13.43 -0.84
CA VAL A 87 -17.71 -13.85 0.53
C VAL A 87 -17.48 -12.60 1.36
N ILE A 88 -18.22 -12.40 2.44
CA ILE A 88 -18.08 -11.24 3.32
C ILE A 88 -17.47 -11.71 4.65
N LEU A 89 -16.31 -11.20 5.02
CA LEU A 89 -15.65 -11.45 6.30
C LEU A 89 -15.88 -10.24 7.21
N SER A 90 -16.47 -10.45 8.38
CA SER A 90 -16.78 -9.40 9.36
C SER A 90 -16.43 -9.88 10.78
N PRO A 91 -16.00 -9.00 11.71
CA PRO A 91 -16.02 -9.35 13.12
C PRO A 91 -17.47 -9.57 13.60
N ASP A 92 -17.62 -10.36 14.67
CA ASP A 92 -18.84 -10.42 15.48
C ASP A 92 -18.80 -9.29 16.54
N HIS A 93 -19.46 -8.18 16.23
CA HIS A 93 -19.45 -6.97 17.06
C HIS A 93 -20.21 -7.12 18.38
N PHE A 94 -21.15 -8.06 18.44
CA PHE A 94 -22.03 -8.24 19.58
C PHE A 94 -21.60 -9.39 20.49
N HIS A 95 -20.57 -10.16 20.07
CA HIS A 95 -20.07 -11.34 20.78
C HIS A 95 -21.15 -12.42 20.98
N GLU A 96 -22.03 -12.57 20.00
CA GLU A 96 -23.21 -13.44 20.04
C GLU A 96 -22.95 -14.82 19.41
N THR A 97 -21.84 -14.98 18.69
CA THR A 97 -21.41 -16.29 18.16
C THR A 97 -21.17 -17.30 19.29
N GLN A 98 -21.79 -18.48 19.20
CA GLN A 98 -21.58 -19.57 20.16
C GLN A 98 -20.37 -20.43 19.76
N LYS A 99 -20.01 -20.43 18.48
CA LYS A 99 -18.77 -21.04 17.95
C LYS A 99 -17.75 -19.98 17.56
N LEU A 100 -16.67 -20.40 16.91
CA LEU A 100 -15.61 -19.49 16.47
C LEU A 100 -16.04 -18.64 15.27
N PHE A 101 -16.91 -19.19 14.42
CA PHE A 101 -17.44 -18.51 13.25
C PHE A 101 -18.93 -18.77 13.11
N ALA A 102 -19.63 -17.78 12.57
CA ALA A 102 -21.05 -17.88 12.26
C ALA A 102 -21.29 -17.54 10.79
N THR A 103 -22.32 -18.15 10.21
CA THR A 103 -22.83 -17.90 8.88
C THR A 103 -24.36 -17.97 8.87
N THR A 104 -25.01 -17.68 7.75
CA THR A 104 -26.46 -17.87 7.61
C THR A 104 -26.87 -18.27 6.19
N THR A 105 -27.82 -19.21 6.08
CA THR A 105 -28.45 -19.62 4.81
C THR A 105 -29.56 -18.69 4.33
N ARG A 106 -29.90 -17.66 5.12
CA ARG A 106 -30.97 -16.70 4.81
C ARG A 106 -30.43 -15.54 3.97
N GLY A 107 -31.26 -15.04 3.05
CA GLY A 107 -30.99 -13.76 2.38
C GLY A 107 -31.31 -12.55 3.26
N PHE A 108 -31.15 -11.37 2.68
CA PHE A 108 -31.35 -10.08 3.33
C PHE A 108 -32.19 -9.18 2.43
N ASP A 109 -33.24 -8.59 2.96
CA ASP A 109 -33.88 -7.45 2.32
C ASP A 109 -33.07 -6.21 2.68
N THR A 110 -32.84 -5.32 1.71
CA THR A 110 -32.14 -4.04 1.95
C THR A 110 -32.96 -2.89 1.40
N VAL A 111 -32.59 -1.66 1.77
CA VAL A 111 -33.25 -0.44 1.29
C VAL A 111 -33.12 -0.22 -0.22
N LEU A 112 -32.14 -0.85 -0.88
CA LEU A 112 -31.95 -0.78 -2.34
C LEU A 112 -32.44 -2.02 -3.09
N GLY A 113 -32.73 -3.11 -2.37
CA GLY A 113 -33.21 -4.37 -2.93
C GLY A 113 -32.65 -5.61 -2.22
N PRO A 114 -33.16 -6.80 -2.53
CA PRO A 114 -32.77 -8.02 -1.82
C PRO A 114 -31.36 -8.50 -2.20
N VAL A 115 -30.70 -9.16 -1.27
CA VAL A 115 -29.42 -9.85 -1.45
C VAL A 115 -29.60 -11.31 -1.05
N LEU A 116 -29.30 -12.23 -1.96
CA LEU A 116 -29.55 -13.66 -1.78
C LEU A 116 -28.32 -14.37 -1.22
N ALA A 117 -28.53 -15.39 -0.39
CA ALA A 117 -27.48 -16.24 0.15
C ALA A 117 -27.13 -17.38 -0.82
N ASP A 118 -25.85 -17.75 -0.90
CA ASP A 118 -25.39 -18.91 -1.64
C ASP A 118 -25.52 -20.19 -0.80
N THR A 119 -26.73 -20.74 -0.74
CA THR A 119 -27.07 -21.85 0.14
C THR A 119 -26.19 -23.09 -0.09
N ALA A 120 -25.78 -23.35 -1.34
CA ALA A 120 -24.89 -24.47 -1.67
C ALA A 120 -23.49 -24.29 -1.06
N ALA A 121 -22.88 -23.11 -1.23
CA ALA A 121 -21.59 -22.81 -0.62
C ALA A 121 -21.66 -22.79 0.92
N LEU A 122 -22.77 -22.28 1.46
CA LEU A 122 -23.01 -22.19 2.89
C LEU A 122 -23.13 -23.56 3.56
N HIS A 123 -23.80 -24.52 2.92
CA HIS A 123 -23.84 -25.90 3.41
C HIS A 123 -22.47 -26.57 3.40
N LEU A 124 -21.62 -26.28 2.41
CA LEU A 124 -20.23 -26.77 2.42
C LEU A 124 -19.43 -26.17 3.59
N LEU A 125 -19.63 -24.89 3.89
CA LEU A 125 -18.96 -24.24 5.02
C LEU A 125 -19.44 -24.79 6.36
N GLN A 126 -20.75 -24.97 6.52
CA GLN A 126 -21.40 -25.54 7.72
C GLN A 126 -21.06 -27.01 7.98
N ALA A 127 -20.55 -27.75 6.99
CA ALA A 127 -20.01 -29.10 7.20
C ALA A 127 -18.85 -29.11 8.24
N ASN A 128 -18.17 -27.97 8.43
CA ASN A 128 -17.17 -27.74 9.49
C ASN A 128 -17.85 -27.39 10.82
N SER A 129 -18.77 -28.26 11.26
CA SER A 129 -19.70 -27.98 12.36
C SER A 129 -19.04 -27.85 13.74
N ASP A 130 -17.76 -28.16 13.91
CA ASP A 130 -17.02 -27.87 15.14
C ASP A 130 -16.63 -26.38 15.26
N MET A 131 -16.56 -25.67 14.14
CA MET A 131 -16.10 -24.27 14.08
C MET A 131 -17.17 -23.29 13.61
N VAL A 132 -18.04 -23.71 12.67
CA VAL A 132 -19.02 -22.84 12.00
C VAL A 132 -20.43 -23.17 12.48
N GLU A 133 -21.23 -22.15 12.76
CA GLU A 133 -22.66 -22.28 13.06
C GLU A 133 -23.55 -21.50 12.10
N ASP A 134 -24.78 -21.97 11.94
CA ASP A 134 -25.87 -21.17 11.37
C ASP A 134 -26.42 -20.25 12.48
N SER A 135 -26.47 -18.94 12.25
CA SER A 135 -26.75 -17.98 13.30
C SER A 135 -27.74 -16.90 12.90
N CYS A 136 -28.55 -16.49 13.87
CA CYS A 136 -29.46 -15.35 13.74
C CYS A 136 -28.75 -14.01 14.01
N LEU A 137 -27.47 -14.02 14.42
CA LEU A 137 -26.72 -12.79 14.77
C LEU A 137 -26.71 -11.77 13.62
N PHE A 138 -26.81 -12.24 12.37
CA PHE A 138 -26.86 -11.39 11.18
C PHE A 138 -28.08 -10.46 11.14
N ALA A 139 -29.11 -10.69 11.96
CA ALA A 139 -30.19 -9.73 12.18
C ALA A 139 -29.71 -8.41 12.81
N LYS A 140 -28.57 -8.42 13.52
CA LYS A 140 -27.98 -7.26 14.19
C LYS A 140 -26.58 -6.90 13.68
N GLU A 141 -25.88 -7.84 13.03
CA GLU A 141 -24.49 -7.67 12.61
C GLU A 141 -24.31 -6.60 11.52
N HIS A 142 -23.97 -5.39 11.97
CA HIS A 142 -23.88 -4.21 11.12
C HIS A 142 -22.66 -4.24 10.19
N GLY A 143 -21.59 -4.97 10.53
CA GLY A 143 -20.44 -5.15 9.67
C GLY A 143 -20.79 -5.85 8.35
N VAL A 144 -21.79 -6.73 8.36
CA VAL A 144 -22.36 -7.29 7.12
C VAL A 144 -23.43 -6.38 6.54
N GLN A 145 -24.41 -5.97 7.35
CA GLN A 145 -25.60 -5.27 6.84
C GLN A 145 -25.33 -3.90 6.22
N ALA A 146 -24.31 -3.17 6.69
CA ALA A 146 -23.91 -1.88 6.10
C ALA A 146 -23.44 -2.00 4.65
N MET A 147 -22.92 -3.17 4.24
CA MET A 147 -22.36 -3.39 2.90
C MET A 147 -23.43 -3.78 1.88
N LEU A 148 -24.54 -4.38 2.32
CA LEU A 148 -25.50 -5.05 1.46
C LEU A 148 -26.20 -4.12 0.45
N PRO A 149 -26.57 -2.86 0.79
CA PRO A 149 -27.12 -1.95 -0.21
C PRO A 149 -26.14 -1.64 -1.35
N PHE A 150 -24.85 -1.42 -1.04
CA PHE A 150 -23.82 -1.23 -2.07
C PHE A 150 -23.64 -2.49 -2.92
N LEU A 151 -23.61 -3.65 -2.27
CA LEU A 151 -23.53 -4.95 -2.95
C LEU A 151 -24.69 -5.13 -3.93
N HIS A 152 -25.94 -4.87 -3.51
CA HIS A 152 -27.10 -4.95 -4.38
C HIS A 152 -26.98 -3.99 -5.58
N HIS A 153 -26.51 -2.76 -5.35
CA HIS A 153 -26.35 -1.78 -6.42
C HIS A 153 -25.32 -2.22 -7.47
N TYR A 154 -24.12 -2.61 -7.05
CA TYR A 154 -23.02 -2.92 -7.97
C TYR A 154 -23.07 -4.36 -8.51
N PHE A 155 -23.63 -5.30 -7.75
CA PHE A 155 -23.64 -6.73 -8.05
C PHE A 155 -25.01 -7.38 -7.77
N PRO A 156 -26.11 -6.91 -8.42
CA PRO A 156 -27.48 -7.33 -8.10
C PRO A 156 -27.76 -8.83 -8.33
N GLU A 157 -26.96 -9.51 -9.16
CA GLU A 157 -27.09 -10.94 -9.46
C GLU A 157 -26.21 -11.83 -8.56
N ALA A 158 -25.31 -11.24 -7.76
CA ALA A 158 -24.39 -12.00 -6.93
C ALA A 158 -25.07 -12.55 -5.67
N THR A 159 -24.73 -13.78 -5.30
CA THR A 159 -25.11 -14.38 -4.02
C THR A 159 -24.02 -14.20 -2.99
N ILE A 160 -24.36 -14.16 -1.70
CA ILE A 160 -23.41 -13.91 -0.62
C ILE A 160 -23.15 -15.12 0.26
N VAL A 161 -21.94 -15.14 0.84
CA VAL A 161 -21.53 -16.03 1.93
C VAL A 161 -21.01 -15.15 3.06
N PRO A 162 -21.87 -14.69 4.00
CA PRO A 162 -21.45 -13.86 5.11
C PRO A 162 -20.83 -14.71 6.23
N VAL A 163 -19.67 -14.30 6.74
CA VAL A 163 -18.95 -14.98 7.81
C VAL A 163 -18.63 -13.97 8.90
N ALA A 164 -19.26 -14.14 10.06
CA ALA A 164 -18.94 -13.38 11.26
C ALA A 164 -17.91 -14.14 12.11
N MET A 165 -16.90 -13.42 12.60
CA MET A 165 -15.74 -14.00 13.26
C MET A 165 -15.70 -13.64 14.74
N SER A 166 -15.60 -14.64 15.60
CA SER A 166 -15.42 -14.42 17.03
C SER A 166 -14.09 -13.75 17.33
N VAL A 167 -14.08 -12.75 18.21
CA VAL A 167 -12.86 -12.14 18.78
C VAL A 167 -11.99 -13.13 19.56
N LYS A 168 -12.53 -14.32 19.89
CA LYS A 168 -11.80 -15.40 20.57
C LYS A 168 -11.01 -16.29 19.62
N ALA A 169 -11.31 -16.24 18.31
CA ALA A 169 -10.63 -17.05 17.31
C ALA A 169 -9.16 -16.64 17.21
N LYS A 170 -8.27 -17.64 17.07
CA LYS A 170 -6.81 -17.42 16.98
C LYS A 170 -6.32 -17.85 15.61
N ARG A 171 -5.04 -17.60 15.34
CA ARG A 171 -4.37 -17.98 14.08
C ARG A 171 -4.70 -19.39 13.59
N GLY A 172 -4.58 -20.41 14.44
CA GLY A 172 -4.90 -21.79 14.05
C GLY A 172 -6.37 -22.00 13.64
N ASP A 173 -7.30 -21.20 14.17
CA ASP A 173 -8.70 -21.22 13.77
C ASP A 173 -8.93 -20.48 12.46
N TRP A 174 -8.27 -19.33 12.28
CA TRP A 174 -8.27 -18.59 11.01
C TRP A 174 -7.70 -19.45 9.89
N ASP A 175 -6.65 -20.22 10.17
CA ASP A 175 -6.05 -21.13 9.21
C ASP A 175 -7.00 -22.22 8.72
N ARG A 176 -7.77 -22.79 9.66
CA ARG A 176 -8.80 -23.78 9.36
C ARG A 176 -9.96 -23.17 8.57
N LEU A 177 -10.41 -21.96 8.93
CA LEU A 177 -11.47 -21.28 8.19
C LEU A 177 -11.02 -20.91 6.77
N ALA A 178 -9.82 -20.36 6.60
CA ALA A 178 -9.26 -20.08 5.28
C ALA A 178 -9.22 -21.36 4.42
N GLN A 179 -8.81 -22.49 4.99
CA GLN A 179 -8.81 -23.76 4.28
C GLN A 179 -10.22 -24.23 3.86
N ALA A 180 -11.24 -24.01 4.70
CA ALA A 180 -12.64 -24.30 4.36
C ALA A 180 -13.15 -23.38 3.23
N LEU A 181 -12.81 -22.09 3.26
CA LEU A 181 -13.20 -21.12 2.25
C LEU A 181 -12.65 -21.43 0.86
N LYS A 182 -11.46 -22.06 0.75
CA LYS A 182 -10.90 -22.48 -0.55
C LYS A 182 -11.82 -23.41 -1.34
N ALA A 183 -12.70 -24.16 -0.68
CA ALA A 183 -13.64 -25.06 -1.37
C ALA A 183 -14.78 -24.31 -2.10
N ILE A 184 -15.02 -23.06 -1.73
CA ILE A 184 -16.12 -22.24 -2.27
C ILE A 184 -15.64 -20.97 -2.98
N VAL A 185 -14.36 -20.65 -2.91
CA VAL A 185 -13.75 -19.50 -3.61
C VAL A 185 -13.22 -19.96 -4.96
N ASP A 186 -13.67 -19.29 -6.02
CA ASP A 186 -13.23 -19.51 -7.40
C ASP A 186 -12.93 -18.19 -8.13
N LYS A 187 -12.62 -18.27 -9.42
CA LYS A 187 -12.32 -17.10 -10.27
C LYS A 187 -13.50 -16.12 -10.42
N ASP A 188 -14.73 -16.51 -10.13
CA ASP A 188 -15.93 -15.65 -10.22
C ASP A 188 -16.36 -15.15 -8.83
N THR A 189 -15.53 -15.38 -7.80
CA THR A 189 -15.76 -14.96 -6.41
C THR A 189 -15.03 -13.64 -6.09
N LEU A 190 -15.68 -12.74 -5.37
CA LEU A 190 -15.04 -11.58 -4.71
C LEU A 190 -15.01 -11.82 -3.20
N ILE A 191 -13.87 -11.56 -2.55
CA ILE A 191 -13.77 -11.60 -1.09
C ILE A 191 -13.79 -10.17 -0.54
N VAL A 192 -14.82 -9.85 0.24
CA VAL A 192 -15.01 -8.55 0.88
C VAL A 192 -14.67 -8.68 2.36
N GLU A 193 -13.61 -8.02 2.77
CA GLU A 193 -13.29 -7.81 4.19
C GLU A 193 -13.99 -6.53 4.65
N SER A 194 -14.91 -6.67 5.61
CA SER A 194 -15.61 -5.58 6.27
C SER A 194 -14.95 -5.32 7.61
N THR A 195 -14.12 -4.28 7.69
CA THR A 195 -13.30 -4.02 8.89
C THR A 195 -12.93 -2.54 8.97
N ASP A 196 -13.22 -1.94 10.12
CA ASP A 196 -12.63 -0.66 10.50
C ASP A 196 -11.26 -0.91 11.17
N PHE A 197 -10.39 0.10 11.09
CA PHE A 197 -9.01 0.02 11.55
C PHE A 197 -8.89 0.60 12.96
N SER A 198 -7.75 1.19 13.34
CA SER A 198 -7.50 1.68 14.70
C SER A 198 -8.73 2.30 15.36
N HIS A 199 -9.21 1.69 16.45
CA HIS A 199 -10.54 1.96 16.97
C HIS A 199 -10.51 2.68 18.32
N TYR A 200 -11.12 3.88 18.38
CA TYR A 200 -11.17 4.74 19.57
C TYR A 200 -9.81 5.02 20.19
N LEU A 201 -8.79 5.38 19.40
CA LEU A 201 -7.45 5.69 19.90
C LEU A 201 -7.12 7.18 19.75
N PRO A 202 -6.24 7.76 20.60
CA PRO A 202 -5.70 9.09 20.34
C PRO A 202 -5.08 9.16 18.94
N GLN A 203 -5.23 10.30 18.24
CA GLN A 203 -4.86 10.40 16.82
C GLN A 203 -3.44 9.93 16.51
N HIS A 204 -2.46 10.24 17.37
CA HIS A 204 -1.06 9.82 17.17
C HIS A 204 -0.86 8.30 17.33
N GLU A 205 -1.61 7.65 18.22
CA GLU A 205 -1.56 6.20 18.37
C GLU A 205 -2.26 5.50 17.21
N ALA A 206 -3.44 6.02 16.79
CA ALA A 206 -4.16 5.51 15.62
C ALA A 206 -3.27 5.54 14.37
N ARG A 207 -2.62 6.67 14.09
CA ARG A 207 -1.70 6.80 12.96
C ARG A 207 -0.53 5.81 13.01
N ARG A 208 0.03 5.55 14.20
CA ARG A 208 1.09 4.56 14.36
C ARG A 208 0.60 3.15 14.05
N PHE A 209 -0.54 2.73 14.60
CA PHE A 209 -1.08 1.39 14.38
C PHE A 209 -1.62 1.19 12.96
N ASP A 210 -2.19 2.23 12.35
CA ASP A 210 -2.51 2.26 10.93
C ASP A 210 -1.25 2.05 10.09
N GLN A 211 -0.17 2.79 10.36
CA GLN A 211 1.08 2.63 9.62
C GLN A 211 1.66 1.21 9.76
N GLN A 212 1.63 0.64 10.97
CA GLN A 212 2.03 -0.74 11.21
C GLN A 212 1.22 -1.71 10.37
N THR A 213 -0.10 -1.52 10.31
CA THR A 213 -1.00 -2.37 9.51
C THR A 213 -0.73 -2.23 8.01
N LEU A 214 -0.55 -1.01 7.52
CA LEU A 214 -0.23 -0.74 6.12
C LEU A 214 1.11 -1.36 5.70
N ASN A 215 2.12 -1.32 6.57
CA ASN A 215 3.42 -1.95 6.31
C ASN A 215 3.34 -3.48 6.32
N MET A 216 2.50 -4.09 7.17
CA MET A 216 2.25 -5.54 7.12
C MET A 216 1.53 -5.98 5.85
N LEU A 217 0.58 -5.17 5.38
CA LEU A 217 -0.10 -5.40 4.11
C LEU A 217 0.87 -5.25 2.93
N ALA A 218 1.67 -4.20 2.89
CA ALA A 218 2.68 -3.97 1.86
C ALA A 218 3.68 -5.14 1.76
N ALA A 219 4.08 -5.70 2.90
CA ALA A 219 4.94 -6.89 2.99
C ALA A 219 4.22 -8.21 2.68
N GLY A 220 2.87 -8.23 2.69
CA GLY A 220 2.07 -9.45 2.63
C GLY A 220 2.37 -10.42 3.79
N SER A 221 2.82 -9.92 4.93
CA SER A 221 3.35 -10.71 6.04
C SER A 221 2.23 -11.37 6.86
N LEU A 222 1.96 -12.65 6.63
CA LEU A 222 0.96 -13.39 7.41
C LEU A 222 1.33 -13.49 8.89
N ASP A 223 2.61 -13.70 9.19
CA ASP A 223 3.09 -13.74 10.58
C ASP A 223 2.95 -12.38 11.25
N GLY A 224 3.28 -11.31 10.53
CA GLY A 224 3.14 -9.94 11.02
C GLY A 224 1.68 -9.54 11.25
N ILE A 225 0.79 -9.85 10.29
CA ILE A 225 -0.66 -9.61 10.44
C ILE A 225 -1.20 -10.38 11.65
N ALA A 226 -0.84 -11.64 11.82
CA ALA A 226 -1.30 -12.44 12.95
C ALA A 226 -0.81 -11.94 14.32
N ALA A 227 0.23 -11.10 14.35
CA ALA A 227 0.78 -10.49 15.56
C ALA A 227 0.17 -9.10 15.86
N LEU A 228 -0.64 -8.53 14.97
CA LEU A 228 -1.32 -7.26 15.19
C LEU A 228 -2.27 -7.34 16.39
N ARG A 229 -2.45 -6.22 17.07
CA ARG A 229 -3.32 -6.12 18.25
C ARG A 229 -4.72 -5.69 17.85
N GLN A 230 -5.71 -6.51 18.18
CA GLN A 230 -7.14 -6.19 18.04
C GLN A 230 -7.68 -5.61 19.36
N PRO A 231 -8.42 -4.48 19.35
CA PRO A 231 -8.85 -3.69 18.20
C PRO A 231 -7.90 -2.52 17.83
N ASP A 232 -6.74 -2.39 18.49
CA ASP A 232 -5.86 -1.22 18.30
C ASP A 232 -5.42 -0.99 16.84
N HIS A 233 -5.26 -2.06 16.06
CA HIS A 233 -4.88 -2.01 14.64
C HIS A 233 -6.10 -2.14 13.72
N ALA A 234 -6.99 -3.06 14.05
CA ALA A 234 -8.17 -3.38 13.27
C ALA A 234 -9.20 -4.11 14.12
N ASP A 235 -10.47 -3.90 13.81
CA ASP A 235 -11.59 -4.56 14.49
C ASP A 235 -11.61 -6.08 14.28
N SER A 236 -11.01 -6.56 13.19
CA SER A 236 -10.84 -8.00 12.92
C SER A 236 -9.47 -8.31 12.30
N VAL A 237 -8.48 -8.59 13.15
CA VAL A 237 -7.19 -9.12 12.68
C VAL A 237 -7.36 -10.48 11.99
N GLY A 238 -8.36 -11.26 12.40
CA GLY A 238 -8.68 -12.53 11.76
C GLY A 238 -9.19 -12.36 10.32
N ALA A 239 -10.05 -11.38 10.05
CA ALA A 239 -10.55 -11.14 8.70
C ALA A 239 -9.40 -10.69 7.77
N LEU A 240 -8.56 -9.76 8.24
CA LEU A 240 -7.36 -9.30 7.54
C LEU A 240 -6.40 -10.44 7.21
N TYR A 241 -6.18 -11.35 8.17
CA TYR A 241 -5.35 -12.54 7.99
C TYR A 241 -5.90 -13.48 6.91
N ILE A 242 -7.20 -13.82 7.00
CA ILE A 242 -7.85 -14.74 6.06
C ILE A 242 -7.89 -14.14 4.65
N GLN A 243 -8.27 -12.86 4.53
CA GLN A 243 -8.24 -12.12 3.26
C GLN A 243 -6.85 -12.21 2.65
N THR A 244 -5.82 -11.73 3.35
CA THR A 244 -4.43 -11.73 2.84
C THR A 244 -3.96 -13.13 2.43
N ARG A 245 -4.28 -14.15 3.24
CA ARG A 245 -3.91 -15.54 2.95
C ARG A 245 -4.58 -16.07 1.67
N LEU A 246 -5.89 -15.90 1.53
CA LEU A 246 -6.62 -16.36 0.34
C LEU A 246 -6.16 -15.63 -0.91
N GLN A 247 -5.91 -14.32 -0.83
CA GLN A 247 -5.40 -13.51 -1.94
C GLN A 247 -4.05 -14.03 -2.44
N ARG A 248 -3.13 -14.34 -1.51
CA ARG A 248 -1.81 -14.89 -1.85
C ARG A 248 -1.89 -16.32 -2.40
N GLU A 249 -2.60 -17.21 -1.71
CA GLU A 249 -2.57 -18.65 -2.03
C GLU A 249 -3.43 -19.05 -3.24
N LEU A 250 -4.55 -18.35 -3.49
CA LEU A 250 -5.46 -18.70 -4.59
C LEU A 250 -5.25 -17.86 -5.84
N PHE A 251 -4.85 -16.60 -5.69
CA PHE A 251 -4.85 -15.63 -6.78
C PHE A 251 -3.47 -15.07 -7.10
N GLY A 252 -2.47 -15.23 -6.23
CA GLY A 252 -1.20 -14.50 -6.34
C GLY A 252 -1.41 -12.99 -6.33
N ALA A 253 -2.51 -12.52 -5.71
CA ALA A 253 -2.91 -11.13 -5.70
C ALA A 253 -2.13 -10.35 -4.64
N ALA A 254 -1.80 -9.10 -4.96
CA ALA A 254 -1.15 -8.16 -4.07
C ALA A 254 -2.16 -7.08 -3.62
N PRO A 255 -1.98 -6.50 -2.41
CA PRO A 255 -2.80 -5.37 -1.98
C PRO A 255 -2.37 -4.07 -2.68
N LEU A 256 -3.36 -3.22 -2.91
CA LEU A 256 -3.23 -1.81 -3.27
C LEU A 256 -4.16 -1.01 -2.37
N VAL A 257 -3.59 -0.30 -1.40
CA VAL A 257 -4.36 0.61 -0.55
C VAL A 257 -4.61 1.92 -1.30
N VAL A 258 -5.88 2.29 -1.41
CA VAL A 258 -6.34 3.48 -2.16
C VAL A 258 -6.94 4.56 -1.26
N ALA A 259 -7.24 4.24 -0.01
CA ALA A 259 -7.61 5.23 1.01
C ALA A 259 -7.12 4.80 2.38
N ASN A 260 -6.65 5.75 3.17
CA ASN A 260 -6.49 5.61 4.61
C ASN A 260 -6.82 6.95 5.28
N GLU A 261 -7.88 6.96 6.07
CA GLU A 261 -8.45 8.14 6.71
C GLU A 261 -8.88 7.79 8.12
N ASN A 262 -9.28 8.78 8.90
CA ASN A 262 -9.88 8.56 10.20
C ASN A 262 -11.04 9.53 10.45
N SER A 263 -11.80 9.30 11.51
CA SER A 263 -12.98 10.09 11.84
C SER A 263 -12.75 11.60 11.98
N GLN A 264 -11.52 12.08 12.22
CA GLN A 264 -11.19 13.52 12.19
C GLN A 264 -11.43 14.13 10.80
N ALA A 265 -11.15 13.39 9.72
CA ALA A 265 -11.34 13.88 8.35
C ALA A 265 -12.83 14.15 8.00
N HIS A 266 -13.75 13.60 8.79
CA HIS A 266 -15.20 13.70 8.58
C HIS A 266 -15.89 14.49 9.70
N SER A 267 -15.12 15.21 10.52
CA SER A 267 -15.63 16.06 11.60
C SER A 267 -15.10 17.48 11.46
N GLY A 268 -15.99 18.48 11.60
CA GLY A 268 -15.60 19.89 11.68
C GLY A 268 -14.95 20.27 13.02
N ASP A 269 -15.24 19.49 14.07
CA ASP A 269 -14.66 19.65 15.40
C ASP A 269 -13.47 18.71 15.60
N TYR A 270 -12.56 19.06 16.51
CA TYR A 270 -11.44 18.21 16.89
C TYR A 270 -11.93 16.91 17.56
N VAL A 271 -11.46 15.78 17.06
CA VAL A 271 -11.79 14.44 17.54
C VAL A 271 -10.60 13.90 18.33
N GLU A 272 -10.73 13.86 19.66
CA GLU A 272 -9.64 13.41 20.53
C GLU A 272 -9.26 11.94 20.31
N ARG A 273 -10.26 11.08 20.07
CA ARG A 273 -10.09 9.65 19.84
C ARG A 273 -10.78 9.23 18.55
N THR A 274 -10.03 8.69 17.61
CA THR A 274 -10.48 8.42 16.25
C THR A 274 -10.72 6.95 16.00
N THR A 275 -11.57 6.67 15.02
CA THR A 275 -11.61 5.39 14.31
C THR A 275 -11.02 5.58 12.92
N SER A 276 -10.14 4.68 12.51
CA SER A 276 -9.49 4.71 11.20
C SER A 276 -10.18 3.82 10.17
N TYR A 277 -10.01 4.17 8.91
CA TYR A 277 -10.65 3.53 7.76
C TYR A 277 -9.60 3.28 6.69
N VAL A 278 -9.62 2.09 6.10
CA VAL A 278 -8.74 1.72 4.99
C VAL A 278 -9.57 1.11 3.88
N VAL A 279 -9.29 1.51 2.64
CA VAL A 279 -9.80 0.82 1.45
C VAL A 279 -8.63 0.16 0.76
N ALA A 280 -8.64 -1.17 0.72
CA ALA A 280 -7.61 -1.97 0.04
C ALA A 280 -8.23 -2.77 -1.10
N LEU A 281 -7.54 -2.83 -2.23
CA LEU A 281 -7.92 -3.60 -3.40
C LEU A 281 -6.92 -4.73 -3.59
N PHE A 282 -7.39 -5.94 -3.91
CA PHE A 282 -6.51 -7.09 -4.16
C PHE A 282 -6.65 -7.53 -5.61
N GLY A 283 -5.51 -7.62 -6.30
CA GLY A 283 -5.45 -8.11 -7.68
C GLY A 283 -4.04 -8.40 -8.14
N ALA A 284 -3.92 -9.00 -9.32
CA ALA A 284 -2.65 -9.20 -10.01
C ALA A 284 -2.31 -7.93 -10.83
N PHE A 285 -1.77 -6.92 -10.15
CA PHE A 285 -1.55 -5.60 -10.72
C PHE A 285 -0.33 -5.54 -11.66
N GLY A 286 -0.57 -5.36 -12.95
CA GLY A 286 0.47 -5.23 -13.98
C GLY A 286 0.55 -3.83 -14.62
N PRO A 287 1.46 -3.66 -15.61
CA PRO A 287 1.53 -2.45 -16.43
C PRO A 287 0.18 -2.06 -17.01
N GLY A 288 -0.12 -0.76 -17.08
CA GLY A 288 -1.39 -0.24 -17.59
C GLY A 288 -2.55 -0.29 -16.59
N LEU A 289 -2.30 -0.63 -15.32
CA LEU A 289 -3.29 -0.45 -14.25
C LEU A 289 -3.75 1.02 -14.22
N ASN A 290 -5.06 1.25 -14.35
CA ASN A 290 -5.62 2.61 -14.31
C ASN A 290 -5.58 3.25 -12.92
N ASN A 291 -5.13 2.51 -11.89
CA ASN A 291 -4.95 2.86 -10.48
C ASN A 291 -6.14 3.72 -10.00
N PRO A 292 -7.19 3.09 -9.42
CA PRO A 292 -8.41 3.76 -8.96
C PRO A 292 -8.14 4.57 -7.68
N ALA A 293 -7.18 5.49 -7.79
CA ALA A 293 -6.79 6.49 -6.82
C ALA A 293 -7.78 7.66 -6.89
N ARG A 294 -7.99 8.30 -5.75
CA ARG A 294 -8.73 9.56 -5.69
C ARG A 294 -7.87 10.69 -6.27
N PRO A 295 -8.48 11.74 -6.83
CA PRO A 295 -7.75 12.83 -7.48
C PRO A 295 -6.70 13.52 -6.58
N ASP A 296 -6.96 13.58 -5.28
CA ASP A 296 -6.10 14.26 -4.31
C ASP A 296 -4.99 13.36 -3.73
N ASP A 297 -4.98 12.06 -4.07
CA ASP A 297 -3.98 11.12 -3.57
C ASP A 297 -2.57 11.51 -4.04
N LYS A 298 -1.63 11.51 -3.10
CA LYS A 298 -0.25 11.88 -3.34
C LYS A 298 0.56 10.62 -3.62
N LEU A 299 1.04 10.50 -4.86
CA LEU A 299 1.75 9.33 -5.35
C LEU A 299 3.12 9.74 -5.87
N TYR A 300 4.15 9.12 -5.30
CA TYR A 300 5.55 9.30 -5.66
C TYR A 300 6.10 7.96 -6.13
N TYR A 301 7.01 8.00 -7.12
CA TYR A 301 7.73 6.84 -7.57
C TYR A 301 9.20 6.99 -7.24
N PHE A 302 9.84 5.94 -6.71
CA PHE A 302 11.27 5.90 -6.48
C PHE A 302 11.88 4.79 -7.34
N ALA A 303 13.02 5.07 -7.92
CA ALA A 303 13.82 4.11 -8.65
C ALA A 303 15.28 4.19 -8.17
N GLY A 304 16.00 3.10 -8.32
CA GLY A 304 17.38 3.00 -7.85
C GLY A 304 18.37 3.66 -8.81
N ASP A 305 19.48 2.96 -9.08
CA ASP A 305 20.69 3.57 -9.62
C ASP A 305 20.53 3.96 -11.10
N VAL A 306 20.92 5.19 -11.43
CA VAL A 306 20.85 5.78 -12.75
C VAL A 306 22.20 6.30 -13.17
N ASN A 307 22.69 5.83 -14.31
CA ASN A 307 23.82 6.40 -15.03
C ASN A 307 23.56 6.37 -16.54
N PHE A 308 23.58 7.54 -17.18
CA PHE A 308 23.35 7.68 -18.62
C PHE A 308 24.63 7.59 -19.46
N GLY A 309 25.79 7.40 -18.82
CA GLY A 309 27.10 7.37 -19.46
C GLY A 309 27.46 5.99 -20.02
N ARG A 310 28.76 5.77 -20.24
CA ARG A 310 29.36 4.47 -20.61
C ARG A 310 28.59 3.75 -21.75
N ALA A 311 28.24 2.48 -21.56
CA ALA A 311 27.53 1.71 -22.57
C ALA A 311 26.03 2.05 -22.63
N MET A 312 25.45 2.62 -21.56
CA MET A 312 24.07 3.09 -21.57
C MET A 312 23.88 4.21 -22.59
N MET A 313 24.81 5.17 -22.66
CA MET A 313 24.82 6.23 -23.68
C MET A 313 24.67 5.66 -25.10
N ARG A 314 25.45 4.62 -25.42
CA ARG A 314 25.47 4.01 -26.77
C ARG A 314 24.14 3.36 -27.16
N ILE A 315 23.34 2.97 -26.17
CA ILE A 315 22.03 2.38 -26.38
C ILE A 315 20.97 3.46 -26.51
N LEU A 316 21.02 4.49 -25.66
CA LEU A 316 20.04 5.58 -25.64
C LEU A 316 20.07 6.43 -26.91
N VAL A 317 21.21 6.52 -27.60
CA VAL A 317 21.33 7.24 -28.89
C VAL A 317 20.83 6.43 -30.10
N ARG A 318 20.44 5.16 -29.93
CA ARG A 318 19.87 4.36 -31.02
C ARG A 318 18.42 4.77 -31.27
N ASP A 319 18.05 4.85 -32.55
CA ASP A 319 16.72 5.26 -32.99
C ASP A 319 15.59 4.51 -32.26
N GLY A 320 14.75 5.25 -31.53
CA GLY A 320 13.54 4.76 -30.88
C GLY A 320 13.76 3.98 -29.58
N VAL A 321 14.99 3.77 -29.12
CA VAL A 321 15.25 3.02 -27.87
C VAL A 321 14.90 3.87 -26.64
N ALA A 322 15.36 5.13 -26.60
CA ALA A 322 15.05 6.05 -25.52
C ALA A 322 13.54 6.25 -25.39
N GLU A 323 12.83 6.42 -26.51
CA GLU A 323 11.37 6.59 -26.53
C GLU A 323 10.64 5.37 -25.95
N LYS A 324 11.05 4.15 -26.34
CA LYS A 324 10.46 2.92 -25.77
C LYS A 324 10.67 2.80 -24.25
N ILE A 325 11.86 3.15 -23.76
CA ILE A 325 12.15 3.17 -22.31
C ILE A 325 11.25 4.20 -21.62
N VAL A 326 11.17 5.42 -22.17
CA VAL A 326 10.34 6.49 -21.63
C VAL A 326 8.87 6.08 -21.61
N ASP A 327 8.34 5.52 -22.69
CA ASP A 327 6.95 5.06 -22.75
C ASP A 327 6.66 3.96 -21.71
N SER A 328 7.60 3.01 -21.54
CA SER A 328 7.49 1.96 -20.53
C SER A 328 7.43 2.54 -19.12
N VAL A 329 8.30 3.51 -18.81
CA VAL A 329 8.34 4.16 -17.49
C VAL A 329 7.09 5.01 -17.27
N LEU A 330 6.69 5.84 -18.25
CA LEU A 330 5.53 6.73 -18.11
C LEU A 330 4.21 5.96 -18.04
N ALA A 331 4.11 4.77 -18.65
CA ALA A 331 2.97 3.87 -18.47
C ALA A 331 2.84 3.35 -17.03
N LEU A 332 3.96 3.24 -16.30
CA LEU A 332 3.97 2.85 -14.88
C LEU A 332 3.72 4.05 -13.96
N THR A 333 4.49 5.13 -14.13
CA THR A 333 4.42 6.30 -13.24
C THR A 333 3.19 7.16 -13.50
N ARG A 334 2.56 7.03 -14.67
CA ARG A 334 1.47 7.90 -15.14
C ARG A 334 1.83 9.37 -15.05
N SER A 335 3.08 9.70 -15.42
CA SER A 335 3.64 11.06 -15.38
C SER A 335 3.72 11.70 -14.00
N ARG A 336 3.61 10.91 -12.92
CA ARG A 336 3.75 11.39 -11.54
C ARG A 336 5.22 11.57 -11.14
N PRO A 337 5.52 12.31 -10.06
CA PRO A 337 6.89 12.59 -9.63
C PRO A 337 7.73 11.31 -9.45
N LEU A 338 8.86 11.26 -10.17
CA LEU A 338 9.86 10.20 -10.06
C LEU A 338 11.11 10.73 -9.35
N ILE A 339 11.59 9.99 -8.36
CA ILE A 339 12.82 10.25 -7.61
C ILE A 339 13.82 9.12 -7.92
N VAL A 340 15.07 9.45 -8.21
CA VAL A 340 16.10 8.46 -8.60
C VAL A 340 17.41 8.66 -7.83
N ASN A 341 18.22 7.61 -7.72
CA ASN A 341 19.62 7.71 -7.29
C ASN A 341 20.50 7.98 -8.52
N LEU A 342 21.05 9.19 -8.66
CA LEU A 342 21.87 9.56 -9.82
C LEU A 342 23.35 9.31 -9.50
N GLU A 343 23.95 8.33 -10.18
CA GLU A 343 25.34 7.94 -9.97
C GLU A 343 26.27 8.50 -11.05
N GLY A 344 27.30 9.20 -10.59
CA GLY A 344 28.29 9.86 -11.43
C GLY A 344 28.01 11.35 -11.63
N VAL A 345 28.90 12.00 -12.36
CA VAL A 345 28.83 13.44 -12.60
C VAL A 345 28.29 13.80 -13.98
N ILE A 346 27.49 14.87 -14.03
CA ILE A 346 27.01 15.47 -15.28
C ILE A 346 28.03 16.51 -15.73
N LEU A 347 28.55 16.37 -16.95
CA LEU A 347 29.53 17.30 -17.52
C LEU A 347 29.09 17.80 -18.91
N PRO A 348 29.40 19.04 -19.29
CA PRO A 348 29.17 19.52 -20.65
C PRO A 348 29.95 18.70 -21.68
N ASN A 349 31.19 18.35 -21.35
CA ASN A 349 32.05 17.49 -22.16
C ASN A 349 32.66 16.41 -21.25
N VAL A 350 32.26 15.16 -21.45
CA VAL A 350 32.86 14.03 -20.73
C VAL A 350 34.25 13.75 -21.31
N PRO A 351 35.33 13.70 -20.49
CA PRO A 351 36.66 13.40 -21.00
C PRO A 351 36.72 12.02 -21.66
N GLU A 352 37.45 11.88 -22.77
CA GLU A 352 37.58 10.59 -23.48
C GLU A 352 38.32 9.52 -22.66
N ALA A 353 39.21 9.95 -21.76
CA ALA A 353 39.99 9.09 -20.89
C ALA A 353 39.61 9.34 -19.42
N ILE A 354 38.55 8.69 -18.96
CA ILE A 354 38.20 8.54 -17.54
C ILE A 354 38.43 7.10 -17.12
N ASP A 355 38.74 6.87 -15.85
CA ASP A 355 38.88 5.52 -15.31
C ASP A 355 37.55 4.75 -15.42
N ASP A 356 37.59 3.43 -15.62
CA ASP A 356 36.40 2.61 -15.83
C ASP A 356 35.42 2.63 -14.63
N MET A 357 35.93 2.96 -13.43
CA MET A 357 35.14 3.12 -12.20
C MET A 357 34.72 4.57 -11.96
N THR A 358 35.14 5.52 -12.80
CA THR A 358 34.69 6.92 -12.77
C THR A 358 33.45 7.05 -13.66
N LEU A 359 32.33 7.42 -13.07
CA LEU A 359 31.06 7.58 -13.75
C LEU A 359 30.85 9.05 -14.14
N ALA A 360 30.71 9.30 -15.44
CA ALA A 360 30.37 10.60 -15.97
C ALA A 360 29.40 10.47 -17.14
N MET A 361 28.56 11.49 -17.33
CA MET A 361 27.53 11.51 -18.35
C MET A 361 27.39 12.89 -19.02
N PRO A 362 27.14 12.96 -20.35
CA PRO A 362 26.97 14.24 -21.03
C PRO A 362 25.71 14.98 -20.58
N THR A 363 25.82 16.29 -20.40
CA THR A 363 24.72 17.16 -19.92
C THR A 363 23.45 17.03 -20.76
N ASP A 364 23.56 17.16 -22.08
CA ASP A 364 22.39 17.13 -22.97
C ASP A 364 21.63 15.80 -22.89
N LEU A 365 22.37 14.68 -22.79
CA LEU A 365 21.77 13.36 -22.67
C LEU A 365 21.12 13.16 -21.30
N ALA A 366 21.87 13.43 -20.22
CA ALA A 366 21.41 13.19 -18.86
C ALA A 366 20.18 14.04 -18.53
N ILE A 367 20.27 15.36 -18.73
CA ILE A 367 19.15 16.28 -18.48
C ILE A 367 17.98 15.99 -19.42
N GLY A 368 18.26 15.67 -20.70
CA GLY A 368 17.22 15.30 -21.66
C GLY A 368 16.43 14.06 -21.22
N MET A 369 17.11 13.01 -20.76
CA MET A 369 16.48 11.79 -20.26
C MET A 369 15.72 12.02 -18.95
N LEU A 370 16.33 12.70 -17.97
CA LEU A 370 15.65 13.01 -16.70
C LEU A 370 14.34 13.77 -16.93
N LYS A 371 14.33 14.75 -17.85
CA LYS A 371 13.10 15.48 -18.23
C LYS A 371 12.09 14.60 -18.93
N LYS A 372 12.49 13.77 -19.92
CA LYS A 372 11.58 12.84 -20.61
C LYS A 372 10.94 11.83 -19.66
N LEU A 373 11.67 11.41 -18.62
CA LEU A 373 11.20 10.47 -17.59
C LEU A 373 10.37 11.14 -16.48
N HIS A 374 10.20 12.46 -16.53
CA HIS A 374 9.52 13.26 -15.49
C HIS A 374 10.16 13.09 -14.11
N VAL A 375 11.50 13.03 -14.06
CA VAL A 375 12.23 13.02 -12.80
C VAL A 375 12.05 14.36 -12.10
N ALA A 376 11.48 14.31 -10.90
CA ALA A 376 11.23 15.47 -10.06
C ALA A 376 12.44 15.78 -9.16
N ALA A 377 13.15 14.75 -8.70
CA ALA A 377 14.31 14.90 -7.85
C ALA A 377 15.35 13.79 -8.07
N VAL A 378 16.62 14.10 -7.79
CA VAL A 378 17.72 13.14 -7.78
C VAL A 378 18.42 13.13 -6.42
N SER A 379 18.77 11.96 -5.92
CA SER A 379 19.74 11.84 -4.83
C SER A 379 21.15 11.82 -5.39
N LEU A 380 22.02 12.60 -4.75
CA LEU A 380 23.47 12.60 -4.92
C LEU A 380 24.17 12.06 -3.66
N ALA A 381 23.42 11.47 -2.72
CA ALA A 381 23.98 10.77 -1.57
C ALA A 381 24.41 9.35 -1.99
N ASN A 382 25.47 9.24 -2.78
CA ASN A 382 26.03 7.97 -3.25
C ASN A 382 27.55 8.07 -3.48
N ASN A 383 28.18 6.92 -3.69
CA ASN A 383 29.63 6.79 -3.81
C ASN A 383 30.23 7.36 -5.12
N HIS A 384 29.40 7.72 -6.11
CA HIS A 384 29.84 8.24 -7.40
C HIS A 384 29.55 9.74 -7.60
N ALA A 385 28.94 10.40 -6.62
CA ALA A 385 28.58 11.82 -6.72
C ALA A 385 29.79 12.75 -6.87
N TYR A 386 30.97 12.37 -6.34
CA TYR A 386 32.21 13.15 -6.41
C TYR A 386 33.20 12.58 -7.43
N ASP A 387 32.76 11.78 -8.39
CA ASP A 387 33.61 11.38 -9.50
C ASP A 387 34.16 12.63 -10.21
N LEU A 388 35.47 12.65 -10.48
CA LEU A 388 36.20 13.85 -10.96
C LEU A 388 36.23 15.03 -9.95
N GLY A 389 36.02 14.73 -8.67
CA GLY A 389 36.22 15.63 -7.54
C GLY A 389 35.19 16.76 -7.43
N PRO A 390 35.47 17.77 -6.58
CA PRO A 390 34.53 18.86 -6.29
C PRO A 390 34.08 19.66 -7.52
N SER A 391 34.90 19.74 -8.58
CA SER A 391 34.52 20.38 -9.83
C SER A 391 33.44 19.61 -10.58
N GLY A 392 33.54 18.28 -10.65
CA GLY A 392 32.52 17.45 -11.30
C GLY A 392 31.18 17.51 -10.57
N TYR A 393 31.24 17.48 -9.23
CA TYR A 393 30.06 17.68 -8.40
C TYR A 393 29.42 19.06 -8.61
N ALA A 394 30.21 20.14 -8.61
CA ALA A 394 29.70 21.50 -8.83
C ALA A 394 29.04 21.69 -10.22
N GLU A 395 29.62 21.12 -11.28
CA GLU A 395 29.01 21.12 -12.62
C GLU A 395 27.69 20.34 -12.63
N THR A 396 27.63 19.23 -11.89
CA THR A 396 26.40 18.43 -11.75
C THR A 396 25.29 19.24 -11.09
N LEU A 397 25.58 19.92 -9.98
CA LEU A 397 24.62 20.80 -9.31
C LEU A 397 24.14 21.91 -10.24
N ALA A 398 25.06 22.59 -10.93
CA ALA A 398 24.72 23.67 -11.86
C ALA A 398 23.81 23.20 -13.01
N ALA A 399 24.06 22.00 -13.55
CA ALA A 399 23.23 21.42 -14.60
C ALA A 399 21.82 21.08 -14.11
N LEU A 400 21.69 20.51 -12.91
CA LEU A 400 20.41 20.17 -12.29
C LEU A 400 19.60 21.43 -11.94
N ASP A 401 20.24 22.43 -11.33
CA ASP A 401 19.64 23.72 -11.00
C ASP A 401 19.14 24.45 -12.26
N ALA A 402 19.97 24.51 -13.31
CA ALA A 402 19.58 25.10 -14.59
C ALA A 402 18.42 24.35 -15.26
N ALA A 403 18.30 23.04 -15.01
CA ALA A 403 17.21 22.22 -15.52
C ALA A 403 15.92 22.31 -14.68
N GLY A 404 15.99 22.86 -13.45
CA GLY A 404 14.90 22.88 -12.49
C GLY A 404 14.60 21.51 -11.87
N ILE A 405 15.60 20.62 -11.82
CA ILE A 405 15.47 19.29 -11.21
C ILE A 405 15.98 19.38 -9.78
N ALA A 406 15.14 19.05 -8.79
CA ALA A 406 15.54 19.10 -7.39
C ALA A 406 16.64 18.07 -7.11
N HIS A 407 17.53 18.38 -6.17
CA HIS A 407 18.59 17.46 -5.75
C HIS A 407 18.84 17.57 -4.25
N PHE A 408 19.43 16.51 -3.70
CA PHE A 408 19.84 16.42 -2.31
C PHE A 408 20.99 15.43 -2.16
N GLY A 409 21.96 15.79 -1.32
CA GLY A 409 23.16 15.01 -1.03
C GLY A 409 23.19 14.42 0.37
N GLN A 410 24.40 14.04 0.81
CA GLN A 410 24.64 13.38 2.09
C GLN A 410 24.16 14.23 3.28
N GLY A 411 23.18 13.72 4.03
CA GLY A 411 22.60 14.36 5.20
C GLY A 411 21.69 15.56 4.89
N GLU A 412 21.40 15.81 3.61
CA GLU A 412 20.48 16.87 3.19
C GLU A 412 19.03 16.36 3.17
N THR A 413 18.11 17.27 3.50
CA THR A 413 16.67 17.02 3.47
C THR A 413 16.05 17.72 2.27
N LEU A 414 15.35 16.96 1.43
CA LEU A 414 14.46 17.50 0.42
C LEU A 414 13.01 17.41 0.92
N ALA A 415 12.40 18.56 1.20
CA ALA A 415 10.98 18.63 1.53
C ALA A 415 10.14 18.59 0.24
N LEU A 416 9.31 17.54 0.09
CA LEU A 416 8.26 17.50 -0.92
C LEU A 416 6.96 18.06 -0.31
N ALA A 417 5.87 18.09 -1.10
CA ALA A 417 4.60 18.64 -0.62
C ALA A 417 4.11 17.97 0.67
N ASP A 418 4.18 16.64 0.73
CA ASP A 418 3.51 15.84 1.76
C ASP A 418 4.43 14.83 2.46
N LEU A 419 5.70 14.72 2.06
CA LEU A 419 6.72 13.97 2.79
C LEU A 419 8.07 14.69 2.74
N ASP A 420 9.00 14.26 3.59
CA ASP A 420 10.39 14.72 3.57
C ASP A 420 11.32 13.55 3.22
N LEU A 421 12.31 13.80 2.37
CA LEU A 421 13.35 12.84 1.97
C LEU A 421 14.67 13.24 2.62
N VAL A 422 15.42 12.28 3.15
CA VAL A 422 16.78 12.52 3.64
C VAL A 422 17.76 11.61 2.89
N GLY A 423 18.73 12.21 2.22
CA GLY A 423 19.76 11.50 1.46
C GLY A 423 20.87 10.99 2.38
N LEU A 424 21.19 9.70 2.28
CA LEU A 424 22.22 9.06 3.10
C LEU A 424 23.05 8.10 2.25
N THR A 425 24.37 8.07 2.44
CA THR A 425 25.28 7.06 1.92
C THR A 425 26.16 6.56 3.06
N ASP A 426 26.37 5.25 3.09
CA ASP A 426 27.34 4.60 3.98
C ASP A 426 28.62 4.18 3.24
N ILE A 427 28.73 4.52 1.96
CA ILE A 427 29.82 4.13 1.07
C ILE A 427 30.52 5.38 0.54
N ASP A 428 31.85 5.38 0.56
CA ASP A 428 32.67 6.54 0.23
C ASP A 428 32.66 6.94 -1.24
N THR A 429 32.62 8.25 -1.40
CA THR A 429 32.54 9.09 -2.59
C THR A 429 33.80 9.21 -3.44
N ASN A 430 34.94 8.61 -3.03
CA ASN A 430 36.26 8.95 -3.59
C ASN A 430 37.19 7.75 -3.87
N GLY A 431 36.67 6.67 -4.46
CA GLY A 431 37.50 5.55 -4.94
C GLY A 431 38.25 4.78 -3.84
N SER A 432 37.98 5.07 -2.57
CA SER A 432 38.43 4.32 -1.41
C SER A 432 37.27 3.47 -0.91
N ARG A 433 37.49 2.18 -0.66
CA ARG A 433 36.45 1.23 -0.19
C ARG A 433 36.07 1.44 1.28
N ASN A 434 35.96 2.68 1.72
CA ASN A 434 35.61 3.00 3.10
C ASN A 434 34.10 2.89 3.25
N THR A 435 33.69 1.97 4.12
CA THR A 435 32.36 1.92 4.74
C THR A 435 32.38 2.73 6.04
N ASP A 436 31.30 2.74 6.82
CA ASP A 436 31.23 3.39 8.13
C ASP A 436 31.08 4.93 8.11
N LEU A 437 30.38 5.47 7.11
CA LEU A 437 30.17 6.92 6.97
C LEU A 437 28.95 7.43 7.75
N LEU A 438 27.96 6.58 7.99
CA LEU A 438 26.75 6.97 8.72
C LEU A 438 27.03 7.07 10.22
N THR A 439 27.38 8.27 10.65
CA THR A 439 27.53 8.64 12.07
C THR A 439 26.18 8.95 12.73
N PRO A 440 26.08 8.90 14.07
CA PRO A 440 24.88 9.33 14.78
C PRO A 440 24.41 10.75 14.38
N ALA A 441 25.34 11.69 14.19
CA ALA A 441 25.00 13.07 13.81
C ALA A 441 24.37 13.18 12.41
N LEU A 442 24.75 12.29 11.48
CA LEU A 442 24.11 12.19 10.17
C LEU A 442 22.74 11.53 10.27
N LEU A 443 22.62 10.45 11.04
CA LEU A 443 21.34 9.78 11.25
C LEU A 443 20.33 10.71 11.96
N ASP A 444 20.78 11.57 12.87
CA ASP A 444 19.93 12.53 13.58
C ASP A 444 19.26 13.56 12.64
N ARG A 445 19.69 13.66 11.37
CA ARG A 445 18.97 14.40 10.32
C ARG A 445 17.59 13.83 9.99
N LEU A 446 17.32 12.58 10.38
CA LEU A 446 16.03 11.92 10.23
C LEU A 446 15.02 12.32 11.31
N LEU A 447 15.44 13.01 12.38
CA LEU A 447 14.56 13.48 13.44
C LEU A 447 13.77 14.69 12.95
N HIS A 448 12.44 14.55 12.85
CA HIS A 448 11.53 15.63 12.46
C HIS A 448 10.51 15.90 13.58
N ASP A 449 10.28 17.18 13.89
CA ASP A 449 9.34 17.58 14.95
C ASP A 449 7.87 17.31 14.57
N ASN A 450 7.56 17.33 13.27
CA ASN A 450 6.22 17.12 12.76
C ASN A 450 5.96 15.64 12.46
N ALA A 451 5.41 14.92 13.42
CA ALA A 451 5.04 13.51 13.29
C ALA A 451 3.91 13.23 12.27
N GLU A 452 3.29 14.26 11.68
CA GLU A 452 2.27 14.12 10.61
C GLU A 452 2.88 14.14 9.21
N ARG A 453 4.18 14.42 9.10
CA ARG A 453 4.90 14.36 7.83
C ARG A 453 5.77 13.11 7.81
N PRO A 454 5.49 12.14 6.92
CA PRO A 454 6.36 11.00 6.74
C PRO A 454 7.79 11.43 6.39
N VAL A 455 8.76 10.76 6.98
CA VAL A 455 10.18 10.94 6.66
C VAL A 455 10.69 9.67 6.00
N ILE A 456 11.26 9.79 4.80
CA ILE A 456 11.81 8.67 4.05
C ILE A 456 13.33 8.79 4.05
N ALA A 457 14.02 7.79 4.58
CA ALA A 457 15.46 7.67 4.44
C ALA A 457 15.76 7.09 3.05
N PHE A 458 16.43 7.84 2.18
CA PHE A 458 16.87 7.35 0.87
C PHE A 458 18.37 7.09 0.90
N VAL A 459 18.72 5.79 0.97
CA VAL A 459 20.02 5.32 1.46
C VAL A 459 20.80 4.59 0.36
N HIS A 460 22.07 4.91 0.20
CA HIS A 460 22.99 4.20 -0.67
C HIS A 460 23.99 3.39 0.18
N TRP A 461 23.89 2.06 0.15
CA TRP A 461 24.55 1.18 1.13
C TRP A 461 24.64 -0.28 0.67
N GLY A 462 25.15 -1.17 1.53
CA GLY A 462 25.13 -2.60 1.23
C GLY A 462 26.29 -3.03 0.34
N ARG A 463 26.24 -4.31 -0.05
CA ARG A 463 27.28 -4.94 -0.86
C ARG A 463 26.73 -5.26 -2.24
N GLU A 464 27.52 -4.97 -3.28
CA GLU A 464 27.19 -5.32 -4.65
C GLU A 464 26.72 -6.78 -4.79
N TYR A 465 25.62 -6.96 -5.53
CA TYR A 465 24.99 -8.23 -5.88
C TYR A 465 24.51 -9.07 -4.68
N LYS A 466 24.21 -8.42 -3.56
CA LYS A 466 23.53 -9.03 -2.41
C LYS A 466 22.11 -8.48 -2.30
N THR A 467 21.14 -9.39 -2.20
CA THR A 467 19.71 -9.08 -2.05
C THR A 467 19.27 -8.96 -0.59
N GLU A 468 20.15 -9.32 0.35
CA GLU A 468 19.91 -9.29 1.79
C GLU A 468 20.88 -8.33 2.49
N PRO A 469 20.42 -7.59 3.52
CA PRO A 469 21.28 -6.72 4.32
C PRO A 469 22.32 -7.53 5.10
N SER A 470 23.46 -6.91 5.41
CA SER A 470 24.41 -7.46 6.39
C SER A 470 24.06 -6.93 7.81
N PRO A 471 24.70 -7.46 8.87
CA PRO A 471 24.49 -6.97 10.23
C PRO A 471 24.70 -5.45 10.39
N ARG A 472 25.51 -4.83 9.53
CA ARG A 472 25.70 -3.38 9.53
C ARG A 472 24.47 -2.64 9.02
N GLU A 473 23.90 -3.07 7.89
CA GLU A 473 22.68 -2.45 7.36
C GLU A 473 21.49 -2.73 8.27
N GLU A 474 21.38 -3.93 8.86
CA GLU A 474 20.36 -4.21 9.88
C GLU A 474 20.46 -3.26 11.10
N MET A 475 21.67 -3.04 11.62
CA MET A 475 21.92 -2.11 12.72
C MET A 475 21.55 -0.67 12.32
N LEU A 476 21.95 -0.22 11.13
CA LEU A 476 21.63 1.12 10.63
C LEU A 476 20.12 1.28 10.42
N ALA A 477 19.44 0.28 9.88
CA ALA A 477 18.00 0.29 9.67
C ALA A 477 17.25 0.43 11.00
N ASP A 478 17.67 -0.29 12.06
CA ASP A 478 17.10 -0.13 13.40
C ASP A 478 17.38 1.26 13.98
N GLN A 479 18.58 1.82 13.76
CA GLN A 479 18.89 3.19 14.18
C GLN A 479 18.05 4.25 13.46
N MET A 480 17.73 4.05 12.18
CA MET A 480 16.82 4.93 11.43
C MET A 480 15.38 4.78 11.95
N ARG A 481 14.93 3.54 12.20
CA ARG A 481 13.62 3.24 12.79
C ARG A 481 13.43 3.95 14.13
N LEU A 482 14.43 3.91 15.01
CA LEU A 482 14.39 4.60 16.30
C LEU A 482 14.30 6.13 16.19
N ARG A 483 14.57 6.71 15.01
CA ARG A 483 14.43 8.14 14.71
C ARG A 483 13.11 8.50 14.03
N GLY A 484 12.20 7.53 13.89
CA GLY A 484 10.83 7.78 13.44
C GLY A 484 10.65 7.93 11.93
N VAL A 485 11.59 7.42 11.12
CA VAL A 485 11.36 7.30 9.68
C VAL A 485 10.13 6.44 9.41
N THR A 486 9.44 6.67 8.31
CA THR A 486 8.26 5.89 7.91
C THR A 486 8.63 4.79 6.92
N ALA A 487 9.62 5.05 6.07
CA ALA A 487 10.24 4.05 5.20
C ALA A 487 11.73 4.28 5.04
N ILE A 488 12.44 3.18 4.75
CA ILE A 488 13.84 3.17 4.34
C ILE A 488 13.87 2.63 2.91
N VAL A 489 14.44 3.40 2.00
CA VAL A 489 14.52 3.06 0.58
C VAL A 489 15.99 3.02 0.19
N GLY A 490 16.52 1.82 -0.04
CA GLY A 490 17.92 1.60 -0.36
C GLY A 490 18.25 1.54 -1.85
N GLY A 491 19.51 1.74 -2.19
CA GLY A 491 20.14 1.53 -3.51
C GLY A 491 21.61 1.15 -3.33
N HIS A 492 22.38 1.02 -4.43
CA HIS A 492 23.77 0.53 -4.55
C HIS A 492 24.00 -0.95 -4.91
N PRO A 493 23.36 -1.98 -4.30
CA PRO A 493 23.71 -3.37 -4.58
C PRO A 493 23.53 -3.82 -6.04
N HIS A 494 22.98 -2.99 -6.92
CA HIS A 494 22.61 -3.29 -8.31
C HIS A 494 21.59 -4.42 -8.50
N VAL A 495 21.12 -5.01 -7.40
CA VAL A 495 20.05 -6.00 -7.36
C VAL A 495 18.95 -5.48 -6.43
N SER A 496 17.72 -5.62 -6.88
CA SER A 496 16.52 -5.20 -6.15
C SER A 496 16.16 -6.21 -5.06
N SER A 497 15.56 -5.72 -3.98
CA SER A 497 14.85 -6.54 -2.99
C SER A 497 13.71 -7.33 -3.65
N GLU A 498 13.45 -8.53 -3.13
CA GLU A 498 12.32 -9.36 -3.57
C GLU A 498 11.00 -8.94 -2.90
N ALA A 499 11.07 -8.34 -1.71
CA ALA A 499 9.93 -7.94 -0.92
C ALA A 499 10.24 -6.72 -0.04
N ILE A 500 9.18 -6.07 0.45
CA ILE A 500 9.25 -5.06 1.50
C ILE A 500 9.36 -5.77 2.85
N LEU A 501 10.30 -5.34 3.71
CA LEU A 501 10.49 -5.89 5.05
C LEU A 501 9.87 -4.96 6.10
N PRO A 502 8.93 -5.44 6.93
CA PRO A 502 8.37 -4.63 8.01
C PRO A 502 9.26 -4.73 9.27
N LEU A 503 9.86 -3.61 9.67
CA LEU A 503 10.71 -3.54 10.86
C LEU A 503 9.93 -3.16 12.13
N GLY A 504 10.39 -3.63 13.29
CA GLY A 504 9.85 -3.21 14.60
C GLY A 504 8.36 -3.50 14.79
N GLY A 505 7.81 -4.56 14.18
CA GLY A 505 6.37 -4.83 14.21
C GLY A 505 5.55 -3.96 13.25
N GLY A 506 6.20 -3.37 12.24
CA GLY A 506 5.56 -2.58 11.20
C GLY A 506 5.80 -1.08 11.32
N ASP A 507 6.61 -0.62 12.27
CA ASP A 507 6.95 0.80 12.41
C ASP A 507 7.47 1.39 11.10
N VAL A 508 8.28 0.61 10.38
CA VAL A 508 8.98 1.04 9.15
C VAL A 508 8.82 -0.01 8.07
N ALA A 509 8.57 0.44 6.85
CA ALA A 509 8.76 -0.35 5.63
C ALA A 509 10.20 -0.19 5.13
N GLU A 510 10.97 -1.26 5.15
CA GLU A 510 12.32 -1.30 4.57
C GLU A 510 12.27 -1.93 3.18
N ILE A 511 12.83 -1.19 2.22
CA ILE A 511 13.19 -1.68 0.91
C ILE A 511 14.71 -1.63 0.88
N TYR A 512 15.36 -2.77 1.13
CA TYR A 512 16.82 -2.82 1.27
C TYR A 512 17.57 -2.29 0.03
N SER A 513 17.05 -2.57 -1.17
CA SER A 513 17.62 -2.08 -2.42
C SER A 513 16.56 -2.01 -3.53
N LEU A 514 16.53 -0.89 -4.27
CA LEU A 514 15.81 -0.78 -5.54
C LEU A 514 16.59 -1.33 -6.74
N GLY A 515 17.90 -1.57 -6.58
CA GLY A 515 18.78 -2.04 -7.65
C GLY A 515 18.93 -1.03 -8.79
N ASN A 516 19.22 -1.52 -9.99
CA ASN A 516 19.44 -0.65 -11.15
C ASN A 516 18.14 -0.18 -11.77
N PHE A 517 18.04 1.12 -12.07
CA PHE A 517 16.98 1.64 -12.92
C PHE A 517 17.46 1.77 -14.37
N LEU A 518 18.32 2.74 -14.66
CA LEU A 518 18.94 2.93 -15.97
C LEU A 518 20.45 2.89 -15.81
N PHE A 519 21.01 1.69 -15.88
CA PHE A 519 22.44 1.44 -15.67
C PHE A 519 22.96 0.38 -16.64
N ASP A 520 24.24 0.40 -16.99
CA ASP A 520 24.81 -0.42 -18.07
C ASP A 520 25.19 -1.87 -17.70
N GLN A 521 24.34 -2.52 -16.91
CA GLN A 521 24.51 -3.90 -16.46
C GLN A 521 23.36 -4.80 -16.95
N LYS A 522 23.67 -6.06 -17.29
CA LYS A 522 22.69 -7.04 -17.82
C LYS A 522 21.91 -7.74 -16.71
N ALA A 523 20.78 -8.36 -17.09
CA ALA A 523 19.90 -9.07 -16.15
C ALA A 523 20.55 -10.29 -15.47
N GLU A 524 21.61 -10.85 -16.05
CA GLU A 524 22.39 -11.95 -15.46
C GLU A 524 23.06 -11.56 -14.13
N ARG A 525 23.27 -10.27 -13.89
CA ARG A 525 23.97 -9.74 -12.71
C ARG A 525 23.19 -8.68 -11.95
N SER A 526 22.20 -8.04 -12.55
CA SER A 526 21.50 -6.91 -11.98
C SER A 526 19.99 -7.00 -12.16
N SER A 527 19.25 -6.42 -11.23
CA SER A 527 17.80 -6.28 -11.30
C SER A 527 17.38 -4.91 -10.79
N GLY A 528 16.18 -4.50 -11.17
CA GLY A 528 15.60 -3.21 -10.81
C GLY A 528 14.18 -3.35 -10.33
N SER A 529 13.80 -2.55 -9.36
CA SER A 529 12.43 -2.36 -8.93
C SER A 529 12.12 -0.87 -8.78
N MET A 530 10.86 -0.53 -8.97
CA MET A 530 10.29 0.78 -8.69
C MET A 530 9.43 0.70 -7.45
N LEU A 531 9.61 1.64 -6.53
CA LEU A 531 8.72 1.80 -5.39
C LEU A 531 7.61 2.79 -5.78
N GLU A 532 6.37 2.34 -5.72
CA GLU A 532 5.20 3.23 -5.68
C GLU A 532 4.89 3.55 -4.22
N LEU A 533 4.93 4.83 -3.87
CA LEU A 533 4.65 5.32 -2.52
C LEU A 533 3.42 6.23 -2.55
N ARG A 534 2.36 5.81 -1.86
CA ARG A 534 1.17 6.63 -1.62
C ARG A 534 1.26 7.27 -0.25
N VAL A 535 1.03 8.58 -0.18
CA VAL A 535 0.90 9.32 1.08
C VAL A 535 -0.56 9.71 1.28
N PHE A 536 -1.08 9.47 2.47
CA PHE A 536 -2.44 9.81 2.85
C PHE A 536 -2.48 11.10 3.68
N SER A 537 -3.65 11.73 3.76
CA SER A 537 -3.85 13.02 4.43
C SER A 537 -3.48 13.01 5.92
N GLN A 538 -3.59 11.85 6.57
CA GLN A 538 -3.19 11.70 7.97
C GLN A 538 -1.68 11.48 8.17
N GLY A 539 -0.87 11.53 7.12
CA GLY A 539 0.59 11.37 7.23
C GLY A 539 1.07 9.92 7.28
N THR A 540 0.20 8.95 6.98
CA THR A 540 0.57 7.56 6.77
C THR A 540 0.94 7.30 5.30
N ILE A 541 1.66 6.21 5.05
CA ILE A 541 2.07 5.78 3.71
C ILE A 541 1.66 4.33 3.44
N PHE A 542 1.44 4.03 2.16
CA PHE A 542 1.42 2.66 1.65
C PHE A 542 2.42 2.51 0.52
N ALA A 543 3.21 1.44 0.57
CA ALA A 543 4.29 1.19 -0.37
C ALA A 543 4.01 -0.09 -1.20
N ARG A 544 4.34 -0.04 -2.49
CA ARG A 544 4.29 -1.21 -3.38
C ARG A 544 5.57 -1.29 -4.20
N LEU A 545 6.19 -2.46 -4.19
CA LEU A 545 7.38 -2.74 -4.98
C LEU A 545 6.98 -3.34 -6.33
N ILE A 546 7.43 -2.72 -7.41
CA ILE A 546 7.08 -3.07 -8.79
C ILE A 546 8.38 -3.50 -9.50
N PRO A 547 8.55 -4.79 -9.84
CA PRO A 547 9.70 -5.24 -10.62
C PRO A 547 9.78 -4.53 -11.97
N LEU A 548 10.99 -4.14 -12.38
CA LEU A 548 11.24 -3.48 -13.65
C LEU A 548 11.93 -4.43 -14.65
N PRO A 549 11.71 -4.24 -15.96
CA PRO A 549 12.56 -4.87 -16.95
C PRO A 549 13.99 -4.30 -16.86
N ASN A 550 14.98 -5.10 -17.24
CA ASN A 550 16.34 -4.58 -17.43
C ASN A 550 16.38 -3.72 -18.71
N TYR A 551 16.30 -2.40 -18.54
CA TYR A 551 16.23 -1.46 -19.67
C TYR A 551 17.49 -1.44 -20.54
N PHE A 552 18.67 -1.74 -19.98
CA PHE A 552 19.91 -1.85 -20.73
C PHE A 552 19.87 -3.03 -21.71
N GLU A 553 19.42 -4.19 -21.26
CA GLU A 553 19.24 -5.36 -22.10
C GLU A 553 18.10 -5.17 -23.11
N MET A 554 17.01 -4.51 -22.70
CA MET A 554 15.90 -4.18 -23.59
C MET A 554 16.34 -3.31 -24.78
N GLY A 555 17.22 -2.33 -24.57
CA GLY A 555 17.75 -1.49 -25.64
C GLY A 555 18.95 -2.10 -26.40
N SER A 556 19.53 -3.18 -25.87
CA SER A 556 20.62 -3.91 -26.52
C SER A 556 20.15 -4.83 -27.65
N LYS A 557 18.91 -5.33 -27.55
CA LYS A 557 18.21 -6.19 -28.52
C LYS A 557 17.55 -5.35 -29.60
#